data_AF-A0A0K2GZ35-F1
#
_entry.id   AF-A0A0K2GZ35-F1
#
_cell.length_a   1.000
_cell.length_b   1.000
_cell.length_c   1.000
_cell.angle_alpha   90.00
_cell.angle_beta   90.00
_cell.angle_gamma   90.00
#
_symmetry.space_group_name_H-M   'P 1'
#
loop_
_entity.id
_entity.type
_entity.pdbx_description
1 polymer ?
#
loop_
_entity_poly.entity_id
_entity_poly.type
_entity_poly.pdbx_seq_one_letter_code
_entity_poly.pdbx_strand_id
1 'polypeptide(L)'
;MTNIFATESSQMRTTAGDVDGVNAEVQGELSRIRGVVDGLAGDWRGQAKAAFDDLMLRWDDAAMRLSSALTDIAENIRANSTSFDEGEQEGTQAFNRVGAAGSSLLNL
;
A
#
# COMPACT_ATOMS: atom_id res chain seq x y z
N MET A 1 25.50 1.77 -10.70
CA MET A 1 24.14 2.35 -10.73
C MET A 1 23.07 1.28 -10.54
N THR A 2 23.19 0.09 -11.13
CA THR A 2 22.31 -1.09 -10.94
C THR A 2 21.97 -1.42 -9.48
N ASN A 3 22.97 -1.48 -8.58
CA ASN A 3 22.73 -1.76 -7.15
C ASN A 3 21.81 -0.77 -6.41
N ILE A 4 21.72 0.49 -6.86
CA ILE A 4 20.87 1.49 -6.19
C ILE A 4 19.39 1.21 -6.50
N PHE A 5 19.05 0.92 -7.76
CA PHE A 5 17.66 0.63 -8.15
C PHE A 5 17.12 -0.68 -7.55
N ALA A 6 17.94 -1.73 -7.50
CA ALA A 6 17.56 -2.98 -6.81
C ALA A 6 17.35 -2.76 -5.30
N THR A 7 18.13 -1.85 -4.69
CA THR A 7 17.96 -1.48 -3.27
C THR A 7 16.65 -0.70 -3.09
N GLU A 8 16.38 0.28 -3.95
CA GLU A 8 15.13 1.07 -3.95
C GLU A 8 13.90 0.17 -4.14
N SER A 9 13.89 -0.74 -5.12
CA SER A 9 12.75 -1.63 -5.35
C SER A 9 12.50 -2.54 -4.15
N SER A 10 13.56 -3.04 -3.49
CA SER A 10 13.44 -3.81 -2.25
C SER A 10 12.86 -2.99 -1.09
N GLN A 11 13.31 -1.75 -0.92
CA GLN A 11 12.79 -0.84 0.09
C GLN A 11 11.30 -0.56 -0.14
N MET A 12 10.89 -0.36 -1.40
CA MET A 12 9.49 -0.13 -1.74
C MET A 12 8.61 -1.35 -1.41
N ARG A 13 9.06 -2.58 -1.69
CA ARG A 13 8.31 -3.79 -1.29
C ARG A 13 8.15 -3.89 0.23
N THR A 14 9.20 -3.57 0.98
CA THR A 14 9.12 -3.49 2.45
C THR A 14 8.09 -2.45 2.89
N THR A 15 8.16 -1.23 2.34
CA THR A 15 7.21 -0.16 2.68
C THR A 15 5.76 -0.53 2.34
N ALA A 16 5.51 -1.20 1.22
CA ALA A 16 4.17 -1.71 0.91
C ALA A 16 3.67 -2.72 1.96
N GLY A 17 4.55 -3.62 2.42
CA GLY A 17 4.23 -4.55 3.50
C GLY A 17 3.97 -3.85 4.84
N ASP A 18 4.72 -2.78 5.14
CA ASP A 18 4.47 -1.96 6.34
C ASP A 18 3.09 -1.29 6.27
N VAL A 19 2.68 -0.79 5.09
CA VAL A 19 1.34 -0.21 4.88
C VAL A 19 0.24 -1.26 5.05
N ASP A 20 0.44 -2.49 4.57
CA ASP A 20 -0.51 -3.59 4.83
C ASP A 20 -0.65 -3.86 6.34
N GLY A 21 0.49 -3.87 7.06
CA GLY A 21 0.51 -4.04 8.51
C GLY A 21 -0.28 -2.96 9.23
N VAL A 22 -0.06 -1.70 8.87
CA VAL A 22 -0.82 -0.55 9.39
C VAL A 22 -2.31 -0.67 9.07
N ASN A 23 -2.69 -1.11 7.86
CA ASN A 23 -4.09 -1.33 7.49
C ASN A 23 -4.73 -2.41 8.37
N ALA A 24 -4.02 -3.51 8.66
CA ALA A 24 -4.50 -4.55 9.56
C ALA A 24 -4.70 -4.03 11.00
N GLU A 25 -3.77 -3.22 11.51
CA GLU A 25 -3.89 -2.57 12.82
C GLU A 25 -5.10 -1.62 12.87
N VAL A 26 -5.30 -0.81 11.82
CA VAL A 26 -6.45 0.08 11.67
C VAL A 26 -7.76 -0.71 11.69
N GLN A 27 -7.86 -1.79 10.92
CA GLN A 27 -9.06 -2.64 10.92
C GLN A 27 -9.34 -3.26 12.30
N GLY A 28 -8.29 -3.64 13.03
CA GLY A 28 -8.37 -4.11 14.41
C GLY A 28 -8.95 -3.06 15.35
N GLU A 29 -8.43 -1.83 15.30
CA GLU A 29 -8.91 -0.74 16.16
C GLU A 29 -10.33 -0.31 15.80
N LEU A 30 -10.67 -0.27 14.50
CA LEU A 30 -12.04 0.00 14.04
C LEU A 30 -13.04 -1.03 14.59
N SER A 31 -12.67 -2.31 14.58
CA SER A 31 -13.48 -3.40 15.14
C SER A 31 -13.61 -3.28 16.65
N ARG A 32 -12.53 -2.91 17.35
CA ARG A 32 -12.53 -2.68 18.78
C ARG A 32 -13.47 -1.54 19.17
N ILE A 33 -13.38 -0.40 18.47
CA ILE A 33 -14.26 0.76 18.70
C ILE A 33 -15.71 0.36 18.45
N ARG A 34 -16.00 -0.36 17.35
CA ARG A 34 -17.34 -0.86 17.06
C ARG A 34 -17.89 -1.70 18.20
N GLY A 35 -17.10 -2.62 18.76
CA GLY A 35 -17.52 -3.48 19.88
C GLY A 35 -17.84 -2.69 21.16
N VAL A 36 -17.02 -1.69 21.50
CA VAL A 36 -17.31 -0.79 22.65
C VAL A 36 -18.63 -0.06 22.43
N VAL A 37 -18.82 0.42 21.20
CA VAL A 37 -19.98 1.20 20.80
C VAL A 37 -21.27 0.37 20.81
N ASP A 38 -21.25 -0.85 20.27
CA ASP A 38 -22.40 -1.77 20.30
C ASP A 38 -22.76 -2.18 21.73
N GLY A 39 -21.77 -2.28 22.63
CA GLY A 39 -21.99 -2.55 24.06
C GLY A 39 -22.75 -1.44 24.80
N LEU A 40 -22.65 -0.19 24.33
CA LEU A 40 -23.34 0.97 24.91
C LEU A 40 -24.71 1.23 24.26
N ALA A 41 -24.96 0.66 23.06
CA ALA A 41 -26.18 0.90 22.29
C ALA A 41 -27.46 0.45 23.03
N GLY A 42 -27.36 -0.52 23.94
CA GLY A 42 -28.49 -0.97 24.77
C GLY A 42 -29.04 0.09 25.73
N ASP A 43 -28.20 1.06 26.12
CA ASP A 43 -28.54 2.09 27.10
C ASP A 43 -29.20 3.32 26.44
N TRP A 44 -29.11 3.45 25.11
CA TRP A 44 -29.54 4.66 24.40
C TRP A 44 -30.93 4.44 23.78
N ARG A 45 -31.96 5.05 24.38
CA ARG A 45 -33.35 5.02 23.88
C ARG A 45 -33.81 6.39 23.38
N GLY A 46 -34.73 6.40 22.41
CA GLY A 46 -35.35 7.64 21.90
C GLY A 46 -34.47 8.41 20.91
N GLN A 47 -34.46 9.74 20.96
CA GLN A 47 -33.69 10.59 20.02
C GLN A 47 -32.18 10.32 20.02
N ALA A 48 -31.61 9.88 21.15
CA ALA A 48 -30.21 9.49 21.24
C ALA A 48 -29.85 8.31 20.33
N LYS A 49 -30.79 7.39 20.12
CA LYS A 49 -30.60 6.25 19.20
C LYS A 49 -30.51 6.70 17.74
N ALA A 50 -31.35 7.64 17.31
CA ALA A 50 -31.33 8.11 15.92
C ALA A 50 -30.01 8.84 15.59
N ALA A 51 -29.51 9.68 16.49
CA ALA A 51 -28.22 10.35 16.33
C ALA A 51 -27.05 9.35 16.32
N PHE A 52 -27.16 8.29 17.10
CA PHE A 52 -26.19 7.20 17.12
C PHE A 52 -26.20 6.38 15.83
N ASP A 53 -27.37 5.99 15.33
CA ASP A 53 -27.49 5.24 14.09
C ASP A 53 -26.86 6.04 12.91
N ASP A 54 -27.08 7.36 12.85
CA ASP A 54 -26.40 8.24 11.87
C ASP A 54 -24.88 8.29 12.05
N LEU A 55 -24.41 8.41 13.30
CA LEU A 55 -22.97 8.37 13.60
C LEU A 55 -22.35 7.05 13.12
N MET A 56 -23.02 5.93 13.33
CA MET A 56 -22.52 4.61 12.94
C MET A 56 -22.45 4.44 11.42
N LEU A 57 -23.42 4.98 10.68
CA LEU A 57 -23.36 4.98 9.21
C LEU A 57 -22.15 5.77 8.70
N ARG A 58 -21.90 6.95 9.27
CA ARG A 58 -20.75 7.79 8.90
C ARG A 58 -19.42 7.17 9.32
N TRP A 59 -19.41 6.48 10.45
CA TRP A 59 -18.26 5.71 10.93
C TRP A 59 -17.90 4.59 9.96
N ASP A 60 -18.88 3.77 9.57
CA ASP A 60 -18.67 2.64 8.66
C ASP A 60 -18.16 3.13 7.28
N ASP A 61 -18.69 4.26 6.76
CA ASP A 61 -18.17 4.90 5.53
C ASP A 61 -16.71 5.37 5.68
N ALA A 62 -16.39 6.05 6.79
CA ALA A 62 -15.02 6.52 7.04
C ALA A 62 -14.02 5.36 7.19
N ALA A 63 -14.43 4.29 7.87
CA ALA A 63 -13.65 3.06 8.03
C ALA A 63 -13.33 2.41 6.68
N MET A 64 -14.34 2.25 5.81
CA MET A 64 -14.15 1.69 4.47
C MET A 64 -13.21 2.56 3.62
N ARG A 65 -13.39 3.89 3.64
CA ARG A 65 -12.53 4.82 2.89
C ARG A 65 -11.09 4.75 3.33
N LEU A 66 -10.84 4.71 4.64
CA LEU A 66 -9.49 4.60 5.19
C LEU A 66 -8.82 3.29 4.75
N SER A 67 -9.53 2.16 4.87
CA SER A 67 -8.97 0.87 4.47
C SER A 67 -8.70 0.79 2.97
N SER A 68 -9.62 1.29 2.14
CA SER A 68 -9.42 1.39 0.69
C SER A 68 -8.19 2.23 0.35
N ALA A 69 -8.06 3.41 0.96
CA ALA A 69 -6.93 4.29 0.70
C ALA A 69 -5.58 3.64 1.08
N LEU A 70 -5.51 2.90 2.20
CA LEU A 70 -4.30 2.18 2.60
C LEU A 70 -3.96 1.04 1.63
N THR A 71 -4.97 0.28 1.20
CA THR A 71 -4.79 -0.73 0.14
C THR A 71 -4.28 -0.12 -1.15
N ASP A 72 -4.91 0.97 -1.61
CA ASP A 72 -4.52 1.67 -2.84
C ASP A 72 -3.07 2.19 -2.74
N ILE A 73 -2.66 2.71 -1.57
CA ILE A 73 -1.28 3.14 -1.34
C ILE A 73 -0.31 1.96 -1.44
N ALA A 74 -0.60 0.83 -0.79
CA ALA A 74 0.24 -0.35 -0.85
C ALA A 74 0.37 -0.89 -2.28
N GLU A 75 -0.74 -0.95 -3.02
CA GLU A 75 -0.76 -1.35 -4.44
C GLU A 75 0.06 -0.41 -5.32
N ASN A 76 -0.09 0.90 -5.16
CA ASN A 76 0.70 1.88 -5.90
C ASN A 76 2.21 1.75 -5.61
N ILE A 77 2.60 1.49 -4.36
CA ILE A 77 4.01 1.27 -4.01
C ILE A 77 4.55 0.00 -4.69
N ARG A 78 3.78 -1.09 -4.72
CA ARG A 78 4.18 -2.33 -5.41
C ARG A 78 4.27 -2.14 -6.92
N ALA A 79 3.30 -1.46 -7.53
CA ALA A 79 3.31 -1.17 -8.97
C ALA A 79 4.54 -0.34 -9.37
N ASN A 80 4.89 0.66 -8.56
CA ASN A 80 6.11 1.42 -8.78
C ASN A 80 7.36 0.55 -8.60
N SER A 81 7.44 -0.31 -7.58
CA SER A 81 8.56 -1.25 -7.37
C SER A 81 8.79 -2.14 -8.59
N THR A 82 7.72 -2.72 -9.17
CA THR A 82 7.80 -3.51 -10.40
C THR A 82 8.29 -2.67 -11.59
N SER A 83 7.80 -1.45 -11.74
CA SER A 83 8.23 -0.54 -12.81
C SER A 83 9.74 -0.21 -12.71
N PHE A 84 10.26 -0.06 -11.48
CA PHE A 84 11.70 0.13 -11.24
C PHE A 84 12.52 -1.11 -11.63
N ASP A 85 12.06 -2.32 -11.29
CA ASP A 85 12.74 -3.56 -11.68
C ASP A 85 12.76 -3.76 -13.21
N GLU A 86 11.66 -3.45 -13.89
CA GLU A 86 11.55 -3.56 -15.35
C GLU A 86 12.52 -2.59 -16.05
N GLY A 87 12.58 -1.34 -15.58
CA GLY A 87 13.54 -0.35 -16.08
C GLY A 87 15.01 -0.77 -15.87
N GLU A 88 15.32 -1.44 -14.75
CA GLU A 88 16.65 -2.01 -14.50
C GLU A 88 17.00 -3.11 -15.52
N GLN A 89 16.07 -4.02 -15.80
CA GLN A 89 16.29 -5.11 -16.75
C GLN A 89 16.52 -4.55 -18.16
N GLU A 90 15.72 -3.58 -18.59
CA GLU A 90 15.89 -2.93 -19.89
C GLU A 90 17.24 -2.20 -19.99
N GLY A 91 17.60 -1.42 -18.97
CA GLY A 91 18.87 -0.70 -18.92
C GLY A 91 20.08 -1.65 -18.94
N THR A 92 20.02 -2.74 -18.19
CA THR A 92 21.07 -3.77 -18.17
C THR A 92 21.19 -4.47 -19.53
N GLN A 93 20.07 -4.82 -20.16
CA GLN A 93 20.08 -5.42 -21.50
C GLN A 93 20.61 -4.46 -22.57
N ALA A 94 20.29 -3.16 -22.48
CA ALA A 94 20.82 -2.14 -23.38
C ALA A 94 22.34 -1.98 -23.21
N PHE A 95 22.82 -1.93 -21.97
CA PHE A 95 24.25 -1.84 -21.68
C PHE A 95 25.03 -3.05 -22.19
N ASN A 96 24.51 -4.27 -21.96
CA ASN A 96 25.12 -5.50 -22.46
C ASN A 96 25.20 -5.54 -23.99
N ARG A 97 24.16 -5.05 -24.68
CA ARG A 97 24.16 -4.91 -26.14
C ARG A 97 25.22 -3.92 -26.63
N VAL A 98 25.35 -2.77 -25.98
CA VAL A 98 26.39 -1.77 -26.33
C VAL A 98 27.79 -2.30 -26.05
N GLY A 99 28.01 -2.99 -24.93
CA GLY A 99 29.29 -3.62 -24.60
C GLY A 99 29.69 -4.69 -25.63
N ALA A 100 28.75 -5.53 -26.05
CA ALA A 100 28.98 -6.54 -27.10
C ALA A 100 29.30 -5.88 -28.46
N ALA A 101 28.59 -4.82 -28.83
CA ALA A 101 28.85 -4.07 -30.06
C ALA A 101 30.23 -3.39 -30.02
N GLY A 102 30.60 -2.74 -28.91
CA GLY A 102 31.92 -2.12 -28.74
C GLY A 102 33.07 -3.11 -28.77
N SER A 103 32.90 -4.29 -28.16
CA SER A 103 33.89 -5.37 -28.23
C SER A 103 34.09 -5.92 -29.65
N SER A 104 33.04 -5.91 -30.48
CA SER A 104 33.15 -6.37 -31.87
C SER A 104 33.95 -5.42 -32.76
N LEU A 105 33.93 -4.11 -32.45
CA LEU A 105 34.64 -3.08 -33.21
C LEU A 105 36.14 -3.00 -32.88
N LEU A 106 36.55 -3.45 -31.69
CA LEU A 106 37.95 -3.45 -31.24
C LEU A 106 38.73 -4.71 -31.69
N ASN A 107 38.04 -5.70 -32.26
CA ASN A 107 38.63 -6.96 -32.70
C ASN A 107 38.79 -7.05 -34.23
N LEU A 108 38.76 -5.90 -34.91
CA LEU A 108 39.08 -5.68 -36.33
C LEU A 108 40.30 -4.76 -36.44
#